data_AF-A0A7K2WX41-F1
#
_entry.id   AF-A0A7K2WX41-F1
#
_cell.length_a   1.000
_cell.length_b   1.000
_cell.length_c   1.000
_cell.angle_alpha   90.00
_cell.angle_beta   90.00
_cell.angle_gamma   90.00
#
_symmetry.space_group_name_H-M   'P 1'
#
loop_
_entity.id
_entity.type
_entity.pdbx_description
1 polymer ?
#
loop_
_entity_poly.entity_id
_entity_poly.type
_entity_poly.pdbx_seq_one_letter_code
_entity_poly.pdbx_strand_id
1 'polypeptide(L)'
;MMDLFDELGGDPGPLSWSRTVAREAVHRASVAEVLLTDVRQAGDGRFEAAACWPRSHPTFPRGGTDLHSPLMVVETLRQLGIYLPLRHYGVAPDARLLITDLFFRIDPAAEPRVAFGATEITCLATVSEVRRGPAGGVTALRLEVAFLVGGRAFALAGGGALFLDEERYG
;
A
#
# COMPACT_ATOMS: atom_id res chain seq x y z
N MET A 1 -8.68 -20.86 24.95
CA MET A 1 -9.46 -19.78 24.35
C MET A 1 -8.54 -19.18 23.30
N MET A 2 -8.71 -19.61 22.05
CA MET A 2 -7.80 -19.35 20.94
C MET A 2 -7.91 -17.86 20.54
N ASP A 3 -6.77 -17.19 20.44
CA ASP A 3 -6.69 -15.76 20.11
C ASP A 3 -7.18 -15.49 18.68
N LEU A 4 -8.21 -14.64 18.57
CA LEU A 4 -8.82 -14.16 17.33
C LEU A 4 -7.88 -13.26 16.49
N PHE A 5 -6.63 -13.10 16.92
CA PHE A 5 -5.60 -12.31 16.26
C PHE A 5 -4.53 -13.15 15.54
N ASP A 6 -4.55 -14.48 15.71
CA ASP A 6 -3.55 -15.40 15.14
C ASP A 6 -3.95 -15.99 13.77
N GLU A 7 -5.21 -15.82 13.33
CA GLU A 7 -5.69 -16.26 12.00
C GLU A 7 -5.26 -15.35 10.83
N LEU A 8 -4.48 -14.30 11.10
CA LEU A 8 -3.88 -13.43 10.08
C LEU A 8 -2.36 -13.56 10.02
N GLY A 9 -1.79 -14.61 10.62
CA GLY A 9 -0.42 -15.04 10.35
C GLY A 9 -0.31 -15.46 8.90
N GLY A 10 0.38 -14.64 8.10
CA GLY A 10 0.41 -14.72 6.63
C GLY A 10 0.54 -16.13 6.09
N ASP A 11 -0.45 -16.55 5.32
CA ASP A 11 -0.45 -17.80 4.58
C ASP A 11 0.78 -17.84 3.65
N PRO A 12 1.65 -18.88 3.74
CA PRO A 12 2.75 -19.05 2.79
C PRO A 12 2.29 -19.31 1.34
N GLY A 13 0.98 -19.47 1.14
CA GLY A 13 0.33 -19.56 -0.17
C GLY A 13 0.56 -18.35 -1.10
N PRO A 14 0.10 -18.45 -2.36
CA PRO A 14 0.18 -17.35 -3.30
C PRO A 14 -0.63 -16.14 -2.80
N LEU A 15 -0.18 -14.93 -3.15
CA LEU A 15 -0.94 -13.70 -2.92
C LEU A 15 -2.40 -13.85 -3.39
N SER A 16 -3.33 -13.26 -2.64
CA SER A 16 -4.76 -13.28 -2.99
C SER A 16 -5.30 -11.92 -3.46
N TRP A 17 -6.13 -11.95 -4.49
CA TRP A 17 -6.93 -10.81 -4.98
C TRP A 17 -8.42 -10.92 -4.63
N SER A 18 -8.81 -11.93 -3.84
CA SER A 18 -10.21 -12.29 -3.64
C SER A 18 -10.98 -11.37 -2.70
N ARG A 19 -10.30 -10.71 -1.75
CA ARG A 19 -10.91 -9.87 -0.72
C ARG A 19 -10.00 -8.69 -0.40
N THR A 20 -10.56 -7.50 -0.22
CA THR A 20 -9.80 -6.34 0.23
C THR A 20 -9.33 -6.52 1.68
N VAL A 21 -8.20 -5.91 2.04
CA VAL A 21 -7.84 -5.71 3.46
C VAL A 21 -8.93 -4.89 4.17
N ALA A 22 -8.93 -4.91 5.51
CA ALA A 22 -9.85 -4.09 6.29
C ALA A 22 -9.65 -2.60 5.97
N ARG A 23 -10.74 -1.87 5.71
CA ARG A 23 -10.70 -0.45 5.31
C ARG A 23 -10.00 0.43 6.35
N GLU A 24 -10.12 0.07 7.63
CA GLU A 24 -9.47 0.76 8.75
C GLU A 24 -7.95 0.62 8.68
N ALA A 25 -7.42 -0.49 8.14
CA ALA A 25 -5.98 -0.72 8.00
C ALA A 25 -5.32 0.16 6.92
N VAL A 26 -6.12 0.88 6.14
CA VAL A 26 -5.67 1.83 5.10
C VAL A 26 -6.33 3.21 5.26
N HIS A 27 -6.92 3.48 6.43
CA HIS A 27 -7.61 4.72 6.79
C HIS A 27 -8.72 5.12 5.79
N ARG A 28 -9.52 4.14 5.33
CA ARG A 28 -10.65 4.36 4.43
C ARG A 28 -12.00 4.23 5.13
N ALA A 29 -12.91 5.13 4.76
CA ALA A 29 -14.30 5.10 5.22
C ALA A 29 -15.13 4.07 4.44
N SER A 30 -14.87 3.92 3.13
CA SER A 30 -15.57 2.98 2.26
C SER A 30 -14.66 1.84 1.82
N VAL A 31 -15.19 0.62 1.81
CA VAL A 31 -14.50 -0.57 1.26
C VAL A 31 -14.19 -0.39 -0.23
N ALA A 32 -15.03 0.35 -0.97
CA ALA A 32 -14.84 0.60 -2.39
C ALA A 32 -13.59 1.46 -2.70
N GLU A 33 -13.02 2.12 -1.69
CA GLU A 33 -11.79 2.90 -1.82
C GLU A 33 -10.53 2.11 -1.44
N VAL A 34 -10.68 0.84 -1.03
CA VAL A 34 -9.57 -0.03 -0.67
C VAL A 34 -9.06 -0.74 -1.93
N LEU A 35 -7.76 -0.58 -2.22
CA LEU A 35 -7.13 -1.24 -3.35
C LEU A 35 -6.41 -2.51 -2.93
N LEU A 36 -5.80 -2.51 -1.75
CA LEU A 36 -5.04 -3.65 -1.24
C LEU A 36 -5.95 -4.84 -0.92
N THR A 37 -5.56 -6.02 -1.35
CA THR A 37 -6.28 -7.28 -1.09
C THR A 37 -5.49 -8.20 -0.16
N ASP A 38 -4.17 -8.16 -0.26
CA ASP A 38 -3.30 -8.98 0.58
C ASP A 38 -1.94 -8.32 0.74
N VAL A 39 -1.30 -8.53 1.89
CA VAL A 39 0.03 -7.99 2.20
C VAL A 39 0.74 -8.97 3.10
N ARG A 40 1.93 -9.41 2.69
CA ARG A 40 2.75 -10.38 3.43
C ARG A 40 4.20 -9.95 3.50
N GLN A 41 4.86 -10.36 4.57
CA GLN A 41 6.30 -10.15 4.72
C GLN A 41 7.08 -11.21 3.94
N ALA A 42 8.01 -10.77 3.11
CA ALA A 42 8.85 -11.62 2.26
C ALA A 42 10.34 -11.60 2.68
N GLY A 43 10.67 -10.82 3.71
CA GLY A 43 12.01 -10.72 4.28
C GLY A 43 12.13 -9.51 5.19
N ASP A 44 13.34 -9.24 5.68
CA ASP A 44 13.59 -8.04 6.46
C ASP A 44 13.41 -6.79 5.59
N GLY A 45 12.50 -5.91 6.01
CA GLY A 45 12.09 -4.72 5.25
C GLY A 45 11.47 -4.99 3.88
N ARG A 46 11.13 -6.24 3.53
CA ARG A 46 10.61 -6.62 2.21
C ARG A 46 9.22 -7.23 2.33
N PHE A 47 8.34 -6.78 1.46
CA PHE A 47 6.94 -7.16 1.46
C PHE A 47 6.45 -7.42 0.05
N GLU A 48 5.49 -8.33 -0.05
CA GLU A 48 4.71 -8.53 -1.25
C GLU A 48 3.27 -8.17 -0.95
N ALA A 49 2.62 -7.46 -1.86
CA ALA A 49 1.24 -7.08 -1.72
C ALA A 49 0.47 -7.29 -3.03
N ALA A 50 -0.80 -7.64 -2.88
CA ALA A 50 -1.77 -7.69 -3.95
C ALA A 50 -2.66 -6.45 -3.89
N ALA A 51 -2.94 -5.86 -5.05
CA ALA A 51 -3.90 -4.79 -5.19
C ALA A 51 -4.83 -5.02 -6.39
N CYS A 52 -6.09 -4.62 -6.26
CA CYS A 52 -7.09 -4.63 -7.32
C CYS A 52 -7.39 -3.19 -7.74
N TRP A 53 -7.09 -2.83 -8.98
CA TRP A 53 -7.43 -1.51 -9.53
C TRP A 53 -8.76 -1.57 -10.28
N PRO A 54 -9.82 -0.87 -9.82
CA PRO A 54 -11.12 -0.87 -10.48
C PRO A 54 -11.04 -0.15 -11.83
N ARG A 55 -11.91 -0.56 -12.78
CA ARG A 55 -12.00 0.03 -14.12
C ARG A 55 -12.34 1.52 -14.11
N SER A 56 -13.26 1.89 -13.23
CA SER A 56 -13.67 3.26 -13.00
C SER A 56 -13.53 3.55 -11.51
N HIS A 57 -12.80 4.60 -11.20
CA HIS A 57 -12.70 5.10 -9.83
C HIS A 57 -13.38 6.47 -9.79
N PRO A 58 -14.45 6.69 -8.99
CA PRO A 58 -15.18 7.95 -8.96
C PRO A 58 -14.28 9.16 -8.67
N THR A 59 -13.24 8.95 -7.85
CA THR A 59 -12.22 9.95 -7.48
C THR A 59 -11.17 10.18 -8.57
N PHE A 60 -11.01 9.23 -9.50
CA PHE A 60 -10.05 9.32 -10.61
C PHE A 60 -10.74 9.07 -11.96
N PRO A 61 -11.71 9.91 -12.35
CA PRO A 61 -12.38 9.78 -13.64
C PRO A 61 -11.37 10.02 -14.76
N ARG A 62 -11.49 9.30 -15.88
CA ARG A 62 -10.66 9.52 -17.08
C ARG A 62 -11.49 9.76 -18.33
N GLY A 63 -11.01 10.71 -19.14
CA GLY A 63 -11.57 11.11 -20.42
C GLY A 63 -11.18 10.19 -21.58
N GLY A 64 -11.78 9.01 -21.67
CA GLY A 64 -11.83 8.22 -22.91
C GLY A 64 -10.62 7.36 -23.29
N THR A 65 -9.63 7.16 -22.41
CA THR A 65 -8.51 6.21 -22.63
C THR A 65 -8.74 4.87 -21.93
N ASP A 66 -8.08 3.81 -22.40
CA ASP A 66 -8.09 2.45 -21.82
C ASP A 66 -6.97 2.24 -20.79
N LEU A 67 -6.52 3.30 -20.11
CA LEU A 67 -5.42 3.27 -19.14
C LEU A 67 -5.89 3.69 -17.75
N HIS A 68 -5.32 3.11 -16.70
CA HIS A 68 -5.60 3.48 -15.31
C HIS A 68 -5.08 4.86 -14.95
N SER A 69 -5.75 5.62 -14.08
CA SER A 69 -5.19 6.87 -13.53
C SER A 69 -3.80 6.66 -12.93
N PRO A 70 -2.81 7.54 -13.17
CA PRO A 70 -1.49 7.37 -12.56
C PRO A 70 -1.60 7.53 -11.03
N LEU A 71 -2.68 8.18 -10.57
CA LEU A 71 -3.02 8.30 -9.16
C LEU A 71 -3.35 6.95 -8.51
N MET A 72 -3.62 5.89 -9.27
CA MET A 72 -3.74 4.53 -8.72
C MET A 72 -2.41 4.02 -8.15
N VAL A 73 -1.28 4.35 -8.79
CA VAL A 73 0.07 4.07 -8.26
C VAL A 73 0.27 4.82 -6.94
N VAL A 74 -0.04 6.11 -6.93
CA VAL A 74 0.11 6.99 -5.76
C VAL A 74 -0.80 6.55 -4.61
N GLU A 75 -2.05 6.20 -4.91
CA GLU A 75 -3.02 5.70 -3.95
C GLU A 75 -2.56 4.37 -3.32
N THR A 76 -2.11 3.43 -4.15
CA THR A 76 -1.61 2.13 -3.67
C THR A 76 -0.36 2.32 -2.81
N LEU A 77 0.58 3.20 -3.23
CA LEU A 77 1.74 3.57 -2.43
C LEU A 77 1.34 4.13 -1.06
N ARG A 78 0.37 5.06 -1.03
CA ARG A 78 -0.11 5.64 0.23
C ARG A 78 -0.79 4.60 1.12
N GLN A 79 -1.62 3.71 0.56
CA GLN A 79 -2.25 2.63 1.34
C GLN A 79 -1.20 1.70 1.95
N LEU A 80 -0.15 1.32 1.20
CA LEU A 80 0.99 0.56 1.74
C LEU A 80 1.76 1.35 2.80
N GLY A 81 1.92 2.66 2.60
CA GLY A 81 2.54 3.57 3.54
C GLY A 81 1.77 3.76 4.85
N ILE A 82 0.49 3.36 4.90
CA ILE A 82 -0.31 3.30 6.13
C ILE A 82 -0.34 1.87 6.69
N TYR A 83 -0.56 0.88 5.82
CA TYR A 83 -0.71 -0.51 6.22
C TYR A 83 0.57 -1.07 6.86
N LEU A 84 1.71 -0.91 6.19
CA LEU A 84 2.97 -1.52 6.64
C LEU A 84 3.41 -1.00 8.00
N PRO A 85 3.39 0.31 8.29
CA PRO A 85 3.86 0.82 9.56
C PRO A 85 2.99 0.37 10.74
N LEU A 86 1.67 0.36 10.54
CA LEU A 86 0.71 -0.09 11.55
C LEU A 86 0.86 -1.59 11.85
N ARG A 87 0.99 -2.41 10.81
CA ARG A 87 0.96 -3.88 10.94
C ARG A 87 2.31 -4.51 11.24
N HIS A 88 3.40 -3.92 10.75
CA HIS A 88 4.73 -4.54 10.79
C HIS A 88 5.79 -3.73 11.54
N TYR A 89 5.53 -2.46 11.86
CA TYR A 89 6.50 -1.60 12.55
C TYR A 89 6.02 -1.06 13.91
N GLY A 90 4.81 -1.45 14.34
CA GLY A 90 4.26 -1.07 15.64
C GLY A 90 3.95 0.42 15.76
N VAL A 91 3.70 1.11 14.63
CA VAL A 91 3.18 2.48 14.66
C VAL A 91 1.76 2.44 15.23
N ALA A 92 1.44 3.39 16.12
CA ALA A 92 0.15 3.44 16.78
C ALA A 92 -1.00 3.66 15.77
N PRO A 93 -2.18 3.02 15.94
CA PRO A 93 -3.31 3.15 15.01
C PRO A 93 -3.86 4.57 14.83
N ASP A 94 -3.65 5.45 15.82
CA ASP A 94 -4.05 6.86 15.84
C ASP A 94 -2.96 7.81 15.35
N ALA A 95 -1.77 7.30 15.03
CA ALA A 95 -0.68 8.11 14.50
C ALA A 95 -1.06 8.75 13.15
N ARG A 96 -0.70 10.02 12.99
CA ARG A 96 -0.92 10.74 11.74
C ARG A 96 0.27 10.55 10.81
N LEU A 97 0.01 10.00 9.62
CA LEU A 97 0.99 9.91 8.54
C LEU A 97 1.13 11.27 7.84
N LEU A 98 2.36 11.79 7.80
CA LEU A 98 2.76 12.92 6.97
C LEU A 98 3.70 12.43 5.86
N ILE A 99 3.31 12.64 4.60
CA ILE A 99 4.18 12.37 3.44
C ILE A 99 5.20 13.50 3.32
N THR A 100 6.49 13.19 3.38
CA THR A 100 7.57 14.18 3.27
C THR A 100 8.00 14.43 1.84
N ASP A 101 8.00 13.37 1.04
CA ASP A 101 8.35 13.38 -0.37
C ASP A 101 7.65 12.20 -1.05
N LEU A 102 7.38 12.34 -2.35
CA LEU A 102 6.79 11.29 -3.16
C LEU A 102 7.31 11.40 -4.60
N PHE A 103 7.63 10.26 -5.19
CA PHE A 103 7.90 10.13 -6.61
C PHE A 103 7.16 8.92 -7.19
N PHE A 104 6.89 8.97 -8.48
CA PHE A 104 6.48 7.79 -9.24
C PHE A 104 6.96 7.90 -10.70
N ARG A 105 7.16 6.75 -11.32
CA ARG A 105 7.50 6.58 -12.74
C ARG A 105 6.70 5.43 -13.29
N ILE A 106 6.12 5.61 -14.47
CA ILE A 106 5.37 4.60 -15.22
C ILE A 106 6.08 4.44 -16.56
N ASP A 107 6.32 3.19 -16.98
CA ASP A 107 6.76 2.87 -18.34
C ASP A 107 5.52 2.77 -19.25
N PRO A 108 5.32 3.71 -20.19
CA PRO A 108 4.15 3.72 -21.06
C PRO A 108 4.06 2.48 -21.98
N ALA A 109 5.19 1.84 -22.29
CA ALA A 109 5.21 0.62 -23.09
C ALA A 109 4.80 -0.62 -22.27
N ALA A 110 4.84 -0.51 -20.94
CA ALA A 110 4.52 -1.59 -20.02
C ALA A 110 3.20 -1.42 -19.26
N GLU A 111 2.64 -0.22 -19.25
CA GLU A 111 1.41 0.10 -18.51
C GLU A 111 0.24 -0.83 -18.90
N PRO A 112 -0.45 -1.43 -17.92
CA PRO A 112 -1.57 -2.32 -18.20
C PRO A 112 -2.76 -1.55 -18.75
N ARG A 113 -3.40 -2.12 -19.78
CA ARG A 113 -4.68 -1.64 -20.28
C ARG A 113 -5.82 -2.09 -19.36
N VAL A 114 -6.80 -1.21 -19.18
CA VAL A 114 -8.04 -1.51 -18.48
C VAL A 114 -8.81 -2.53 -19.30
N ALA A 115 -8.97 -3.74 -18.75
CA ALA A 115 -9.72 -4.83 -19.36
C ALA A 115 -11.11 -5.00 -18.71
N PHE A 116 -11.80 -6.10 -19.01
CA PHE A 116 -13.00 -6.49 -18.28
C PHE A 116 -12.62 -6.91 -16.85
N GLY A 117 -13.20 -6.27 -15.83
CA GLY A 117 -12.90 -6.52 -14.42
C GLY A 117 -11.82 -5.61 -13.82
N ALA A 118 -11.47 -5.86 -12.55
CA ALA A 118 -10.36 -5.16 -11.89
C ALA A 118 -9.03 -5.64 -12.47
N THR A 119 -8.03 -4.76 -12.49
CA THR A 119 -6.66 -5.16 -12.85
C THR A 119 -5.92 -5.59 -11.59
N GLU A 120 -5.45 -6.83 -11.59
CA GLU A 120 -4.67 -7.43 -10.51
C GLU A 120 -3.22 -6.95 -10.61
N ILE A 121 -2.78 -6.24 -9.59
CA ILE A 121 -1.44 -5.67 -9.47
C ILE A 121 -0.70 -6.40 -8.36
N THR A 122 0.52 -6.83 -8.66
CA THR A 122 1.49 -7.27 -7.65
C THR A 122 2.40 -6.09 -7.30
N CYS A 123 2.59 -5.85 -6.01
CA CYS A 123 3.45 -4.81 -5.46
C CYS A 123 4.61 -5.47 -4.71
N LEU A 124 5.84 -5.16 -5.10
CA LEU A 124 7.04 -5.53 -4.36
C LEU A 124 7.51 -4.30 -3.60
N ALA A 125 7.31 -4.31 -2.28
CA ALA A 125 7.57 -3.17 -1.41
C ALA A 125 8.83 -3.38 -0.58
N THR A 126 9.64 -2.32 -0.49
CA THR A 126 10.81 -2.24 0.40
C THR A 126 10.65 -1.07 1.35
N VAL A 127 10.77 -1.35 2.64
CA VAL A 127 10.83 -0.34 3.70
C VAL A 127 12.27 -0.21 4.16
N SER A 128 12.76 1.02 4.22
CA SER A 128 14.14 1.34 4.60
C SER A 128 14.20 2.60 5.44
N GLU A 129 15.39 2.93 5.93
CA GLU A 129 15.66 4.17 6.70
C GLU A 129 14.69 4.39 7.88
N VAL A 130 14.36 3.30 8.57
CA VAL A 130 13.45 3.33 9.72
C VAL A 130 14.12 4.11 10.86
N ARG A 131 13.49 5.21 11.29
CA ARG A 131 13.93 6.01 12.43
C ARG A 131 13.02 5.77 13.62
N ARG A 132 13.61 5.74 14.81
CA ARG A 132 12.90 5.55 16.07
C ARG A 132 13.10 6.76 16.97
N GLY A 133 12.04 7.13 17.69
CA GLY A 133 12.07 8.17 18.70
C GLY A 133 12.71 7.69 20.01
N PRO A 134 12.86 8.57 21.01
CA PRO A 134 13.43 8.22 22.32
C PRO A 134 12.69 7.09 23.05
N ALA A 135 11.37 6.98 22.86
CA ALA A 135 10.55 5.89 23.42
C ALA A 135 10.63 4.57 22.61
N GLY A 136 11.46 4.51 21.56
CA GLY A 136 11.64 3.31 20.72
C GLY A 136 10.61 3.13 19.61
N GLY A 137 9.51 3.90 19.59
CA GLY A 137 8.50 3.88 18.53
C GLY A 137 9.05 4.40 17.19
N VAL A 138 8.54 3.87 16.07
CA VAL A 138 8.93 4.31 14.72
C VAL A 138 8.32 5.68 14.44
N THR A 139 9.17 6.64 14.08
CA THR A 139 8.79 8.03 13.79
C THR A 139 8.95 8.40 12.32
N ALA A 140 9.71 7.61 11.56
CA ALA A 140 9.87 7.80 10.13
C ALA A 140 10.31 6.52 9.41
N LEU A 141 10.04 6.46 8.11
CA LEU A 141 10.62 5.47 7.19
C LEU A 141 10.58 5.95 5.75
N ARG A 142 11.30 5.25 4.87
CA ARG A 142 11.13 5.32 3.42
C ARG A 142 10.44 4.07 2.90
N LEU A 143 9.57 4.25 1.93
CA LEU A 143 8.89 3.18 1.22
C LEU A 143 9.18 3.30 -0.27
N GLU A 144 9.58 2.20 -0.91
CA GLU A 144 9.68 2.07 -2.35
C GLU A 144 8.89 0.84 -2.80
N VAL A 145 8.17 0.95 -3.92
CA VAL A 145 7.28 -0.07 -4.43
C VAL A 145 7.46 -0.21 -5.94
N ALA A 146 7.81 -1.42 -6.39
CA ALA A 146 7.70 -1.80 -7.79
C ALA A 146 6.32 -2.42 -8.04
N PHE A 147 5.68 -2.03 -9.15
CA PHE A 147 4.34 -2.48 -9.54
C PHE A 147 4.43 -3.37 -10.77
N LEU A 148 3.81 -4.53 -10.70
CA LEU A 148 3.86 -5.57 -11.73
C LEU A 148 2.44 -5.99 -12.13
N VAL A 149 2.29 -6.34 -13.40
CA VAL A 149 1.14 -7.06 -13.94
C VAL A 149 1.65 -8.29 -14.68
N GLY A 150 1.09 -9.47 -14.36
CA GLY A 150 1.54 -10.74 -14.94
C GLY A 150 3.05 -10.99 -14.75
N GLY A 151 3.62 -10.54 -13.62
CA GLY A 151 5.04 -10.67 -13.31
C GLY A 151 5.97 -9.69 -14.03
N ARG A 152 5.45 -8.75 -14.82
CA ARG A 152 6.24 -7.73 -15.52
C ARG A 152 6.08 -6.37 -14.86
N ALA A 153 7.20 -5.74 -14.49
CA ALA A 153 7.20 -4.41 -13.90
C ALA A 153 6.77 -3.35 -14.92
N PHE A 154 5.92 -2.41 -14.48
CA PHE A 154 5.47 -1.27 -15.29
C PHE A 154 5.59 0.07 -14.57
N ALA A 155 5.70 0.09 -13.23
CA ALA A 155 5.88 1.32 -12.48
C ALA A 155 6.79 1.13 -11.26
N LEU A 156 7.39 2.23 -10.82
CA LEU A 156 8.09 2.37 -9.55
C LEU A 156 7.57 3.62 -8.85
N ALA A 157 7.30 3.54 -7.57
CA ALA A 157 6.95 4.70 -6.76
C ALA A 157 7.57 4.61 -5.38
N GLY A 158 7.77 5.74 -4.72
CA GLY A 158 8.30 5.75 -3.38
C GLY A 158 8.23 7.12 -2.74
N GLY A 159 8.65 7.19 -1.48
CA GLY A 159 8.59 8.41 -0.70
C GLY A 159 8.99 8.20 0.75
N GLY A 160 9.11 9.30 1.48
CA GLY A 160 9.30 9.32 2.92
C GLY A 160 7.99 9.56 3.68
N ALA A 161 7.89 8.96 4.86
CA ALA A 161 6.79 9.15 5.79
C ALA A 161 7.31 9.53 7.18
N LEU A 162 6.60 10.46 7.83
CA LEU A 162 6.70 10.72 9.27
C LEU A 162 5.41 10.28 9.95
N PHE A 163 5.55 9.78 11.18
CA PHE A 163 4.44 9.41 12.05
C PHE A 163 4.44 10.34 13.26
N LEU A 164 3.32 11.02 13.46
CA LEU A 164 3.14 11.98 14.54
C LEU A 164 2.13 11.40 15.53
N ASP A 165 2.53 11.31 16.79
CA ASP A 165 1.65 11.01 17.92
C ASP A 165 0.74 12.22 18.18
N GLU A 166 -0.50 12.00 18.63
CA GLU A 166 -1.45 13.09 18.94
C GLU A 166 -0.93 14.07 20.00
N GLU A 167 -0.05 13.63 20.91
CA GLU A 167 0.48 14.47 22.01
C GLU A 167 1.46 15.58 21.56
N ARG A 168 1.81 15.67 20.27
CA ARG A 168 2.66 16.76 19.73
C ARG A 168 1.88 17.93 19.10
N TYR A 169 0.57 17.98 19.30
CA TYR A 169 -0.31 19.07 18.83
C TYR A 169 -1.14 19.72 19.96
N GLY A 170 -0.65 19.66 21.21
CA GLY A 170 -1.19 20.40 22.37
C GLY A 170 -0.28 21.54 22.81
#